data_AF-A0A9D2S295-F1
#
_entry.id   AF-A0A9D2S295-F1
#
_cell.length_a   1.000
_cell.length_b   1.000
_cell.length_c   1.000
_cell.angle_alpha   90.00
_cell.angle_beta   90.00
_cell.angle_gamma   90.00
#
_symmetry.space_group_name_H-M   'P 1'
#
loop_
_entity.id
_entity.type
_entity.pdbx_description
1 polymer ?
#
loop_
_entity_poly.entity_id
_entity_poly.type
_entity_poly.pdbx_seq_one_letter_code
_entity_poly.pdbx_strand_id
1 'polypeptide(L)' 'MSNLSVHLKKVRLEHNYTQRQVADGIGIAEQAYQRYEYGRTVPSALVLIALADFFNVSLDYLVGRSDDPTRH' A
#
# COMPACT_ATOMS: atom_id res chain seq x y z
N MET A 1 -4.52 17.03 -1.37
CA MET A 1 -4.51 15.99 -2.42
C MET A 1 -3.81 14.77 -1.84
N SER A 2 -4.54 13.71 -1.52
CA SER A 2 -3.96 12.46 -1.00
C SER A 2 -3.13 11.81 -2.10
N ASN A 3 -1.81 11.80 -1.91
CA ASN A 3 -0.91 11.14 -2.83
C ASN A 3 -0.80 9.67 -2.40
N LEU A 4 -1.38 8.75 -3.19
CA LEU A 4 -1.38 7.31 -2.93
C LEU A 4 0.02 6.80 -2.57
N SER A 5 1.06 7.28 -3.26
CA SER A 5 2.43 6.84 -3.02
C SER A 5 2.95 7.25 -1.64
N VAL A 6 2.56 8.43 -1.15
CA VAL A 6 2.89 8.91 0.21
C VAL A 6 2.16 8.08 1.26
N HIS A 7 0.89 7.74 1.01
CA HIS A 7 0.10 6.96 1.96
C HIS A 7 0.59 5.51 2.04
N LEU A 8 0.90 4.87 0.91
CA LEU A 8 1.51 3.53 0.89
C LEU A 8 2.81 3.47 1.70
N LYS A 9 3.67 4.48 1.53
CA LYS A 9 4.91 4.58 2.31
C LYS A 9 4.62 4.77 3.80
N LYS A 10 3.63 5.58 4.16
CA LYS A 10 3.22 5.80 5.56
C LYS A 10 2.77 4.49 6.20
N VAL A 11 1.79 3.80 5.62
CA VAL A 11 1.25 2.52 6.14
C VAL A 11 2.36 1.48 6.28
N ARG A 12 3.23 1.35 5.27
CA ARG A 12 4.36 0.43 5.36
C ARG A 12 5.27 0.72 6.56
N LEU A 13 5.58 1.99 6.80
CA LEU A 13 6.45 2.40 7.90
C LEU A 13 5.78 2.20 9.26
N GLU A 14 4.48 2.45 9.37
CA GLU A 14 3.70 2.20 10.59
C GLU A 14 3.72 0.71 11.00
N HIS A 15 3.69 -0.18 10.00
CA HIS A 15 3.78 -1.63 10.21
C HIS A 15 5.23 -2.16 10.27
N ASN A 16 6.24 -1.29 10.22
CA ASN A 16 7.67 -1.66 10.30
C ASN A 16 8.14 -2.64 9.21
N TYR A 17 7.55 -2.58 8.01
CA TYR A 17 7.98 -3.42 6.89
C TYR A 17 8.97 -2.72 5.96
N THR A 18 9.90 -3.50 5.41
CA THR A 18 10.72 -3.09 4.27
C THR A 18 9.91 -3.20 2.97
N GLN A 19 10.32 -2.49 1.92
CA GLN A 19 9.67 -2.57 0.61
C GLN A 19 9.68 -4.00 0.05
N ARG A 20 10.77 -4.74 0.28
CA ARG A 20 10.91 -6.15 -0.07
C ARG A 20 9.92 -7.05 0.65
N GLN A 21 9.77 -6.89 1.97
CA GLN A 21 8.82 -7.70 2.75
C GLN A 21 7.38 -7.52 2.28
N VAL A 22 6.98 -6.29 1.94
CA VAL A 22 5.64 -6.05 1.38
C VAL A 22 5.50 -6.73 0.03
N ALA A 23 6.47 -6.54 -0.87
CA ALA A 23 6.44 -7.13 -2.20
C ALA A 23 6.37 -8.67 -2.17
N ASP A 24 7.19 -9.29 -1.32
CA ASP A 24 7.19 -10.73 -1.09
C ASP A 24 5.84 -11.19 -0.50
N GLY A 25 5.27 -10.42 0.43
CA GLY A 25 4.00 -10.72 1.08
C GLY A 25 2.78 -10.69 0.16
N ILE A 26 2.81 -9.89 -0.90
CA ILE A 26 1.74 -9.82 -1.92
C ILE A 26 2.11 -10.50 -3.25
N GLY A 27 3.27 -11.17 -3.31
CA GLY A 27 3.69 -11.95 -4.48
C GLY A 27 4.07 -11.13 -5.72
N ILE A 28 4.67 -9.95 -5.54
CA ILE A 28 5.15 -9.11 -6.65
C ILE A 28 6.66 -8.84 -6.56
N ALA A 29 7.25 -8.37 -7.66
CA ALA A 29 8.65 -7.93 -7.64
C ALA A 29 8.82 -6.68 -6.77
N GLU A 30 9.90 -6.62 -5.97
CA GLU A 30 10.24 -5.44 -5.14
C GLU A 30 10.27 -4.14 -5.96
N GLN A 31 10.81 -4.18 -7.18
CA GLN A 31 10.86 -3.02 -8.08
C GLN A 31 9.46 -2.51 -8.45
N ALA A 32 8.45 -3.39 -8.56
CA ALA A 32 7.08 -2.99 -8.81
C ALA A 32 6.53 -2.21 -7.61
N TYR A 33 6.74 -2.73 -6.40
CA TYR A 33 6.34 -2.03 -5.16
C TYR A 33 7.04 -0.67 -4.99
N GLN A 34 8.34 -0.59 -5.29
CA GLN A 34 9.10 0.67 -5.29
C GLN A 34 8.49 1.71 -6.23
N ARG A 35 8.10 1.31 -7.45
CA ARG A 35 7.45 2.22 -8.41
C ARG A 35 6.14 2.79 -7.87
N TYR A 36 5.40 2.04 -7.06
CA TYR A 36 4.19 2.51 -6.40
C TYR A 36 4.51 3.60 -5.35
N GLU A 37 5.45 3.34 -4.44
CA GLU A 37 5.86 4.34 -3.43
C GLU A 37 6.56 5.57 -4.02
N TYR A 38 7.13 5.45 -5.21
CA TYR A 38 7.71 6.58 -5.94
C TYR A 38 6.69 7.32 -6.83
N GLY A 39 5.43 6.87 -6.88
CA GLY A 39 4.39 7.48 -7.71
C GLY A 39 4.65 7.35 -9.21
N ARG A 40 5.50 6.41 -9.63
CA ARG A 40 5.85 6.14 -11.04
C ARG A 40 4.82 5.24 -11.71
N THR A 41 4.08 4.47 -10.94
CA THR A 41 3.06 3.54 -11.42
C THR A 41 1.92 3.49 -10.42
N VAL A 42 0.68 3.42 -10.92
CA VAL A 42 -0.50 3.21 -10.08
C VAL A 42 -0.70 1.70 -9.93
N PRO A 43 -0.82 1.17 -8.69
CA PRO A 43 -1.14 -0.24 -8.49
C PRO A 43 -2.51 -0.58 -9.10
N SER A 44 -2.66 -1.80 -9.62
CA SER A 44 -3.97 -2.27 -10.08
C SER A 44 -4.92 -2.47 -8.90
N ALA A 45 -6.23 -2.53 -9.15
CA ALA A 45 -7.22 -2.78 -8.10
C ALA A 45 -6.92 -4.08 -7.32
N LEU A 46 -6.48 -5.14 -8.00
CA LEU A 46 -6.10 -6.41 -7.35
C LEU A 46 -4.89 -6.25 -6.42
N VAL A 47 -3.89 -5.46 -6.83
CA VAL A 47 -2.74 -5.16 -5.97
C VAL A 47 -3.14 -4.32 -4.77
N LEU A 48 -4.04 -3.35 -4.95
CA LEU A 48 -4.56 -2.55 -3.83
C LEU A 48 -5.32 -3.40 -2.82
N ILE A 49 -6.13 -4.36 -3.27
CA ILE A 49 -6.82 -5.32 -2.40
C ILE A 49 -5.78 -6.17 -1.65
N ALA A 50 -4.81 -6.74 -2.36
CA ALA A 50 -3.76 -7.56 -1.72
C ALA A 50 -2.94 -6.76 -0.68
N LEU A 51 -2.67 -5.47 -0.92
CA LEU A 51 -2.00 -4.60 0.04
C LEU A 51 -2.88 -4.33 1.26
N ALA A 52 -4.17 -4.05 1.06
CA ALA A 52 -5.12 -3.83 2.15
C ALA A 52 -5.21 -5.06 3.06
N ASP A 53 -5.31 -6.26 2.45
CA ASP A 53 -5.31 -7.54 3.16
C ASP A 53 -3.98 -7.79 3.89
N PHE A 54 -2.83 -7.53 3.23
CA PHE A 54 -1.50 -7.70 3.82
C PHE A 54 -1.28 -6.84 5.06
N PHE A 55 -1.70 -5.57 5.02
CA PHE A 55 -1.59 -4.66 6.16
C PHE A 55 -2.75 -4.80 7.16
N ASN A 56 -3.76 -5.63 6.85
CA ASN A 56 -4.98 -5.78 7.63
C ASN A 56 -5.67 -4.43 7.90
N VAL A 57 -5.86 -3.64 6.84
CA VAL A 57 -6.54 -2.33 6.86
C VAL A 57 -7.56 -2.25 5.74
N SER A 58 -8.49 -1.31 5.82
CA SER A 58 -9.44 -1.09 4.74
C SER A 58 -8.81 -0.44 3.52
N LEU A 59 -9.41 -0.67 2.35
CA LEU A 59 -8.98 -0.06 1.09
C LEU A 59 -9.08 1.47 1.17
N ASP A 60 -10.15 2.00 1.78
CA ASP A 60 -10.37 3.44 1.94
C ASP A 60 -9.25 4.09 2.76
N TYR A 61 -8.78 3.41 3.81
CA TYR A 61 -7.61 3.85 4.55
C TYR A 61 -6.36 3.80 3.67
N LEU A 62 -6.07 2.66 3.06
CA LEU A 62 -4.88 2.46 2.23
C LEU A 62 -4.72 3.51 1.13
N VAL A 63 -5.81 3.92 0.48
CA VAL A 63 -5.79 4.92 -0.59
C VAL A 63 -5.94 6.37 -0.09
N GLY A 64 -5.99 6.58 1.22
CA GLY A 64 -6.07 7.90 1.84
C GLY A 64 -7.42 8.61 1.66
N ARG A 65 -8.52 7.84 1.57
CA ARG A 65 -9.91 8.34 1.60
C ARG A 65 -10.48 8.43 3.02
N SER A 66 -9.79 7.83 3.99
CA SER A 66 -10.14 7.81 5.41
C SER A 66 -8.88 7.76 6.26
N ASP A 67 -8.96 8.32 7.47
CA ASP A 67 -7.96 8.10 8.53
C ASP A 67 -8.32 6.91 9.44
N ASP A 68 -9.52 6.34 9.26
CA ASP A 68 -9.98 5.14 9.96
C ASP A 68 -9.57 3.86 9.21
N PRO A 69 -8.65 3.03 9.75
CA PRO A 69 -8.18 1.78 9.14
C PRO A 69 -9.25 0.69 9.05
N THR A 70 -10.39 0.84 9.73
CA THR A 70 -11.48 -0.14 9.77
C THR A 70 -12.72 0.30 8.97
N ARG A 71 -12.66 1.45 8.30
CA ARG A 71 -13.78 1.97 7.52
C ARG A 71 -14.09 1.06 6.33
N HIS A 72 -15.28 0.49 6.29
CA HIS A 72 -15.81 -0.31 5.19
C HIS A 72 -16.69 0.53 4.25
#